data_AF-A0A2A2H9J3-F1
#
_entry.id   AF-A0A2A2H9J3-F1
#
_cell.length_a   1.000
_cell.length_b   1.000
_cell.length_c   1.000
_cell.angle_alpha   90.00
_cell.angle_beta   90.00
_cell.angle_gamma   90.00
#
_symmetry.space_group_name_H-M   'P 1'
#
loop_
_entity.id
_entity.type
_entity.pdbx_description
1 polymer ?
#
loop_
_entity_poly.entity_id
_entity_poly.type
_entity_poly.pdbx_seq_one_letter_code
_entity_poly.pdbx_strand_id
1 'polypeptide(L)'
;MSTAEITGNIHPKRKIIMGLYWINKKAASTEGCEPFLIEKIITGTNTHVSGENKFLKLSDNILNDILYNMEHQREVKFEIKFGKENIGLSICKNAFSISAAKKELEVEIAEKLESEGKKMYPGICSKFPQRVGIKDYP
;
A
#
# COMPACT_ATOMS: atom_id res chain seq x y z
N MET A 1 4.64 -11.64 -9.60
CA MET A 1 3.63 -10.59 -9.50
C MET A 1 2.25 -11.22 -9.51
N SER A 2 1.49 -10.99 -8.44
CA SER A 2 0.10 -11.43 -8.27
C SER A 2 -0.82 -10.21 -8.32
N THR A 3 -2.04 -10.39 -8.80
CA THR A 3 -3.01 -9.30 -8.97
C THR A 3 -4.21 -9.53 -8.08
N ALA A 4 -4.76 -8.45 -7.52
CA ALA A 4 -5.98 -8.47 -6.73
C ALA A 4 -6.98 -7.46 -7.30
N GLU A 5 -8.15 -7.95 -7.74
CA GLU A 5 -9.23 -7.10 -8.24
C GLU A 5 -10.04 -6.50 -7.10
N ILE A 6 -10.54 -5.28 -7.33
CA ILE A 6 -11.31 -4.50 -6.36
C ILE A 6 -12.64 -4.17 -7.00
N THR A 7 -13.67 -4.86 -6.57
CA THR A 7 -15.04 -4.68 -7.07
C THR A 7 -15.89 -3.82 -6.15
N GLY A 8 -15.45 -3.60 -4.91
CA GLY A 8 -16.11 -2.72 -3.95
C GLY A 8 -15.90 -1.24 -4.27
N ASN A 9 -16.92 -0.42 -3.98
CA ASN A 9 -16.83 1.04 -4.07
C ASN A 9 -16.07 1.61 -2.85
N ILE A 10 -14.73 1.49 -2.88
CA ILE A 10 -13.85 1.89 -1.78
C ILE A 10 -13.29 3.29 -2.05
N HIS A 11 -13.39 4.17 -1.05
CA HIS A 11 -12.78 5.51 -1.11
C HIS A 11 -11.26 5.43 -1.42
N PRO A 12 -10.70 6.26 -2.33
CA PRO A 12 -9.29 6.18 -2.74
C PRO A 12 -8.28 6.16 -1.57
N LYS A 13 -8.44 7.05 -0.58
CA LYS A 13 -7.59 7.04 0.63
C LYS A 13 -7.65 5.70 1.36
N ARG A 14 -8.84 5.11 1.48
CA ARG A 14 -9.04 3.82 2.14
C ARG A 14 -8.42 2.68 1.36
N LYS A 15 -8.45 2.75 0.03
CA LYS A 15 -7.78 1.79 -0.85
C LYS A 15 -6.26 1.79 -0.66
N ILE A 16 -5.62 2.95 -0.60
CA ILE A 16 -4.18 3.08 -0.29
C ILE A 16 -3.86 2.42 1.05
N ILE A 17 -4.62 2.79 2.09
CA ILE A 17 -4.39 2.29 3.45
C ILE A 17 -4.63 0.79 3.54
N MET A 18 -5.65 0.27 2.86
CA MET A 18 -5.92 -1.17 2.78
C MET A 18 -4.72 -1.94 2.24
N GLY A 19 -4.14 -1.46 1.12
CA GLY A 19 -2.93 -2.02 0.53
C GLY A 19 -1.78 -2.09 1.52
N LEU A 20 -1.43 -0.94 2.09
CA LEU A 20 -0.31 -0.82 3.04
C LEU A 20 -0.53 -1.63 4.32
N TYR A 21 -1.76 -1.65 4.85
CA TYR A 21 -2.09 -2.36 6.09
C TYR A 21 -1.97 -3.88 5.92
N TRP A 22 -2.53 -4.45 4.85
CA TRP A 22 -2.49 -5.89 4.67
C TRP A 22 -1.10 -6.39 4.27
N ILE A 23 -0.33 -5.60 3.53
CA ILE A 23 1.11 -5.88 3.33
C ILE A 23 1.83 -5.88 4.67
N ASN A 24 1.67 -4.84 5.48
CA ASN A 24 2.29 -4.75 6.81
C ASN A 24 1.95 -5.97 7.67
N LYS A 25 0.67 -6.34 7.72
CA LYS A 25 0.19 -7.44 8.56
C LYS A 25 0.69 -8.81 8.09
N LYS A 26 0.74 -9.04 6.78
CA LYS A 26 1.22 -10.30 6.20
C LYS A 26 2.74 -10.44 6.25
N ALA A 27 3.47 -9.36 6.00
CA ALA A 27 4.92 -9.34 6.17
C ALA A 27 5.32 -9.54 7.64
N ALA A 28 4.56 -8.97 8.59
CA ALA A 28 4.82 -9.18 10.02
C ALA A 28 4.65 -10.64 10.46
N SER A 29 3.75 -11.42 9.83
CA SER A 29 3.65 -12.86 10.11
C SER A 29 4.84 -13.67 9.62
N THR A 30 5.62 -13.17 8.66
CA THR A 30 6.81 -13.86 8.13
C THR A 30 8.12 -13.35 8.72
N GLU A 31 8.26 -12.04 8.90
CA GLU A 31 9.50 -11.38 9.33
C GLU A 31 9.46 -10.94 10.81
N GLY A 32 8.32 -11.10 11.49
CA GLY A 32 8.18 -10.76 12.91
C GLY A 32 8.07 -9.25 13.16
N CYS A 33 8.93 -8.72 14.05
CA CYS A 33 8.85 -7.35 14.55
C CYS A 33 9.68 -6.33 13.74
N GLU A 34 10.06 -6.69 12.51
CA GLU A 34 10.82 -5.79 11.64
C GLU A 34 10.02 -4.53 11.25
N PRO A 35 10.71 -3.41 10.97
CA PRO A 35 10.03 -2.16 10.69
C PRO A 35 9.48 -2.16 9.25
N PHE A 36 8.25 -1.67 9.09
CA PHE A 36 7.61 -1.45 7.78
C PHE A 36 7.99 -0.09 7.23
N LEU A 37 8.80 -0.10 6.17
CA LEU A 37 9.39 1.10 5.59
C LEU A 37 8.88 1.29 4.17
N ILE A 38 8.26 2.44 3.89
CA ILE A 38 8.04 2.86 2.51
C ILE A 38 9.33 3.56 2.07
N GLU A 39 10.05 2.97 1.13
CA GLU A 39 11.32 3.51 0.64
C GLU A 39 11.09 4.48 -0.53
N LYS A 40 10.15 4.13 -1.40
CA LYS A 40 9.84 4.93 -2.59
C LYS A 40 8.35 4.88 -2.91
N ILE A 41 7.83 6.01 -3.39
CA ILE A 41 6.51 6.12 -4.01
C ILE A 41 6.70 6.72 -5.39
N ILE A 42 6.28 6.01 -6.42
CA ILE A 42 6.37 6.45 -7.82
C ILE A 42 4.95 6.75 -8.30
N THR A 43 4.73 7.97 -8.77
CA THR A 43 3.50 8.39 -9.42
C THR A 43 3.79 8.71 -10.89
N GLY A 44 2.76 8.99 -11.70
CA GLY A 44 2.97 9.39 -13.09
C GLY A 44 3.65 10.76 -13.25
N THR A 45 3.72 11.54 -12.17
CA THR A 45 4.24 12.92 -12.14
C THR A 45 5.52 13.06 -11.34
N ASN A 46 5.75 12.20 -10.34
CA ASN A 46 6.84 12.39 -9.40
C ASN A 46 7.38 11.07 -8.84
N THR A 47 8.58 11.11 -8.30
CA THR A 47 9.16 10.01 -7.51
C THR A 47 9.53 10.56 -6.14
N HIS A 48 8.82 10.09 -5.12
CA HIS A 48 9.09 10.43 -3.73
C HIS A 48 9.98 9.36 -3.13
N VAL A 49 11.13 9.77 -2.61
CA VAL A 49 12.07 8.90 -1.90
C VAL A 49 12.20 9.37 -0.47
N SER A 50 12.44 8.44 0.46
CA SER A 50 12.86 8.85 1.79
C SER A 50 14.24 9.51 1.76
N GLY A 51 14.46 10.51 2.62
CA GLY A 51 15.81 10.98 2.92
C GLY A 51 16.60 9.90 3.70
N GLU A 52 17.93 10.01 3.70
CA GLU A 52 18.80 9.07 4.43
C GLU A 52 18.32 8.84 5.87
N ASN A 53 18.17 7.58 6.25
CA ASN A 53 17.70 7.12 7.57
C ASN A 53 16.30 7.62 8.00
N LYS A 54 15.46 8.06 7.07
CA LYS A 54 14.07 8.44 7.34
C LYS A 54 13.08 7.49 6.69
N PHE A 55 11.89 7.43 7.27
CA PHE A 55 10.75 6.71 6.69
C PHE A 55 9.93 7.66 5.83
N LEU A 56 9.57 7.25 4.62
CA LEU A 56 8.64 8.03 3.81
C LEU A 56 7.24 7.92 4.41
N LYS A 57 6.69 9.05 4.85
CA LYS A 57 5.31 9.15 5.32
C LYS A 57 4.44 9.76 4.23
N LEU A 58 3.17 9.40 4.22
CA LEU A 58 2.14 9.98 3.36
C LEU A 58 1.72 11.35 3.90
N SER A 59 2.63 12.32 3.90
CA SER A 59 2.29 13.72 4.17
C SER A 59 1.27 14.23 3.15
N ASP A 60 0.56 15.31 3.50
CA ASP A 60 -0.58 15.80 2.70
C ASP A 60 -0.21 16.07 1.23
N ASN A 61 1.00 16.58 0.97
CA ASN A 61 1.52 16.78 -0.39
C ASN A 61 1.70 15.46 -1.18
N ILE A 62 2.30 14.44 -0.56
CA ILE A 62 2.51 13.12 -1.19
C ILE A 62 1.17 12.42 -1.39
N LEU A 63 0.29 12.47 -0.39
CA LEU A 63 -1.04 11.89 -0.47
C LEU A 63 -1.86 12.53 -1.58
N ASN A 64 -1.84 13.86 -1.71
CA ASN A 64 -2.56 14.56 -2.78
C ASN A 64 -2.01 14.22 -4.17
N ASP A 65 -0.69 14.07 -4.34
CA ASP A 65 -0.09 13.62 -5.60
C ASP A 65 -0.54 12.19 -5.96
N ILE A 66 -0.55 11.27 -4.99
CA ILE A 66 -1.07 9.91 -5.19
C ILE A 66 -2.54 9.94 -5.60
N LEU A 67 -3.37 10.68 -4.87
CA LEU A 67 -4.81 10.76 -5.13
C LEU A 67 -5.11 11.35 -6.51
N TYR A 68 -4.40 12.42 -6.88
CA TYR A 68 -4.48 13.01 -8.22
C TYR A 68 -4.17 11.97 -9.30
N ASN A 69 -3.10 11.19 -9.13
CA ASN A 69 -2.74 10.15 -10.09
C ASN A 69 -3.79 9.02 -10.16
N MET A 70 -4.33 8.58 -9.02
CA MET A 70 -5.39 7.58 -8.98
C MET A 70 -6.68 8.05 -9.67
N GLU A 71 -7.08 9.31 -9.45
CA GLU A 71 -8.24 9.93 -10.11
C GLU A 71 -8.09 9.95 -11.63
N HIS A 72 -6.88 10.22 -12.12
CA HIS A 72 -6.54 10.22 -13.55
C HIS A 72 -6.17 8.83 -14.08
N GLN A 73 -6.48 7.76 -13.33
CA GLN A 73 -6.19 6.36 -13.67
C GLN A 73 -4.71 6.08 -14.00
N ARG A 74 -3.81 6.89 -13.45
CA ARG A 74 -2.37 6.69 -13.55
C ARG A 74 -1.91 5.71 -12.48
N GLU A 75 -0.92 4.91 -12.84
CA GLU A 75 -0.35 3.93 -11.95
C GLU A 75 0.40 4.62 -10.80
N VAL A 76 0.20 4.12 -9.57
CA VAL A 76 0.97 4.51 -8.39
C VAL A 76 1.66 3.29 -7.82
N LYS A 77 2.98 3.36 -7.62
CA LYS A 77 3.80 2.28 -7.08
C LYS A 77 4.37 2.64 -5.73
N PHE A 78 4.45 1.65 -4.85
CA PHE A 78 5.11 1.71 -3.56
C PHE A 78 6.20 0.63 -3.53
N GLU A 79 7.41 1.03 -3.18
CA GLU A 79 8.48 0.11 -2.82
C GLU A 79 8.58 0.09 -1.29
N ILE A 80 8.35 -1.09 -0.72
CA ILE A 80 8.22 -1.30 0.72
C ILE A 80 9.29 -2.29 1.13
N LYS A 81 10.04 -1.94 2.18
CA LYS A 81 10.97 -2.84 2.84
C LYS A 81 10.42 -3.26 4.19
N PHE A 82 10.52 -4.57 4.47
CA PHE A 82 10.14 -5.14 5.75
C PHE A 82 11.11 -6.26 6.09
N GLY A 83 12.04 -6.02 7.02
CA GLY A 83 13.09 -6.98 7.34
C GLY A 83 13.93 -7.28 6.11
N LYS A 84 13.94 -8.55 5.67
CA LYS A 84 14.64 -9.01 4.46
C LYS A 84 13.77 -8.99 3.20
N GLU A 85 12.46 -8.74 3.34
CA GLU A 85 11.53 -8.71 2.21
C GLU A 85 11.49 -7.32 1.56
N ASN A 86 11.59 -7.32 0.23
CA ASN A 86 11.27 -6.17 -0.60
C ASN A 86 9.93 -6.46 -1.28
N ILE A 87 8.95 -5.60 -1.01
CA ILE A 87 7.56 -5.75 -1.46
C ILE A 87 7.21 -4.56 -2.35
N GLY A 88 6.75 -4.86 -3.55
CA GLY A 88 6.20 -3.90 -4.48
C GLY A 88 4.67 -3.92 -4.44
N LEU A 89 4.05 -2.75 -4.36
CA LEU A 89 2.61 -2.58 -4.52
C LEU A 89 2.37 -1.59 -5.65
N SER A 90 1.60 -1.97 -6.66
CA SER A 90 1.07 -1.06 -7.67
C SER A 90 -0.44 -0.94 -7.52
N ILE A 91 -0.94 0.29 -7.71
CA ILE A 91 -2.37 0.61 -7.74
C ILE A 91 -2.67 1.24 -9.10
N CYS A 92 -3.53 0.59 -9.88
CA CYS A 92 -4.01 1.14 -11.14
C CYS A 92 -5.48 0.78 -11.32
N LYS A 93 -6.32 1.78 -11.62
CA LYS A 93 -7.78 1.63 -11.76
C LYS A 93 -8.36 0.87 -10.56
N ASN A 94 -8.92 -0.33 -10.78
CA ASN A 94 -9.56 -1.18 -9.78
C ASN A 94 -8.76 -2.45 -9.46
N ALA A 95 -7.44 -2.41 -9.62
CA ALA A 95 -6.59 -3.54 -9.27
C ALA A 95 -5.39 -3.11 -8.42
N PHE A 96 -4.94 -4.04 -7.59
CA PHE A 96 -3.59 -4.05 -7.04
C PHE A 96 -2.72 -5.05 -7.80
N SER A 97 -1.46 -4.72 -7.98
CA SER A 97 -0.43 -5.69 -8.37
C SER A 97 0.64 -5.74 -7.29
N ILE A 98 0.97 -6.95 -6.85
CA ILE A 98 1.83 -7.20 -5.71
C ILE A 98 3.04 -8.01 -6.18
N SER A 99 4.23 -7.60 -5.75
CA SER A 99 5.44 -8.39 -5.88
C SER A 99 6.10 -8.55 -4.53
N ALA A 100 6.58 -9.74 -4.19
CA ALA A 100 7.40 -9.97 -3.00
C ALA A 100 8.55 -10.93 -3.34
N ALA A 101 9.62 -10.95 -2.54
CA ALA A 101 10.72 -11.88 -2.75
C ALA A 101 10.26 -13.33 -2.51
N LYS A 102 9.43 -13.55 -1.47
CA LYS A 102 8.74 -14.82 -1.24
C LYS A 102 7.43 -14.90 -2.03
N LYS A 103 7.33 -15.87 -2.93
CA LYS A 103 6.13 -16.08 -3.78
C LYS A 103 4.88 -16.41 -2.96
N GLU A 104 4.99 -17.17 -1.88
CA GLU A 104 3.86 -17.50 -1.00
C GLU A 104 3.28 -16.24 -0.35
N LEU A 105 4.14 -15.36 0.17
CA LEU A 105 3.74 -14.07 0.73
C LEU A 105 3.07 -13.18 -0.33
N GLU A 106 3.59 -13.14 -1.55
CA GLU A 106 3.00 -12.41 -2.69
C GLU A 106 1.55 -12.84 -2.95
N VAL A 107 1.29 -14.16 -2.98
CA VAL A 107 -0.04 -14.73 -3.20
C VAL A 107 -0.96 -14.45 -2.02
N GLU A 108 -0.51 -14.66 -0.79
CA GLU A 108 -1.33 -14.41 0.41
C GLU A 108 -1.77 -12.96 0.53
N ILE A 109 -0.89 -12.01 0.19
CA ILE A 109 -1.22 -10.59 0.19
C ILE A 109 -2.28 -10.32 -0.89
N ALA A 110 -2.09 -10.83 -2.11
CA ALA A 110 -3.02 -10.61 -3.21
C ALA A 110 -4.42 -11.17 -2.91
N GLU A 111 -4.52 -12.43 -2.48
CA GLU A 111 -5.79 -13.05 -2.09
C GLU A 111 -6.49 -12.26 -0.97
N LYS A 112 -5.69 -11.79 0.00
CA LYS A 112 -6.26 -11.00 1.09
C LYS A 112 -6.78 -9.65 0.63
N LEU A 113 -6.06 -8.97 -0.25
CA LEU A 113 -6.48 -7.69 -0.83
C LEU A 113 -7.70 -7.85 -1.73
N GLU A 114 -7.83 -8.94 -2.46
CA GLU A 114 -9.00 -9.22 -3.28
C GLU A 114 -10.24 -9.46 -2.40
N SER A 115 -10.08 -10.27 -1.34
CA SER A 115 -11.14 -10.52 -0.36
C SER A 115 -11.64 -9.23 0.33
N GLU A 116 -10.72 -8.37 0.75
CA GLU A 116 -11.05 -7.09 1.38
C GLU A 116 -11.54 -6.05 0.35
N GLY A 117 -11.07 -6.13 -0.89
CA GLY A 117 -11.47 -5.32 -2.03
C GLY A 117 -12.92 -5.52 -2.46
N LYS A 118 -13.57 -6.61 -2.05
CA LYS A 118 -15.00 -6.86 -2.24
C LYS A 118 -15.89 -6.10 -1.23
N LYS A 119 -15.31 -5.56 -0.15
CA LYS A 119 -16.03 -4.87 0.92
C LYS A 119 -16.07 -3.36 0.69
N MET A 120 -17.13 -2.70 1.17
CA MET A 120 -17.18 -1.24 1.25
C MET A 120 -16.28 -0.68 2.39
N TYR A 121 -16.19 -1.44 3.48
CA TYR A 121 -15.38 -1.11 4.67
C TYR A 121 -14.38 -2.24 4.94
N PRO A 122 -13.20 -2.23 4.30
CA PRO A 122 -12.14 -3.20 4.58
C PRO A 122 -11.68 -3.17 6.04
N GLY A 123 -11.32 -4.34 6.55
CA GLY A 123 -10.91 -4.54 7.94
C GLY A 123 -9.52 -3.96 8.21
N ILE A 124 -9.44 -2.70 8.59
CA ILE A 124 -8.19 -1.95 8.85
C ILE A 124 -8.14 -1.53 10.32
N CYS A 125 -6.97 -1.63 10.95
CA CYS A 125 -6.75 -1.08 12.29
C CYS A 125 -6.89 0.46 12.28
N SER A 126 -7.72 1.02 13.16
CA SER A 126 -8.00 2.46 13.22
C SER A 126 -6.78 3.34 13.47
N LYS A 127 -5.72 2.80 14.08
CA LYS A 127 -4.45 3.52 14.34
C LYS A 127 -3.44 3.45 13.17
N PHE A 128 -3.66 2.54 12.22
CA PHE A 128 -2.71 2.35 11.11
C PHE A 128 -2.58 3.58 10.18
N PRO A 129 -3.65 4.32 9.83
CA PRO A 129 -3.53 5.53 9.01
C PRO A 129 -2.53 6.54 9.58
N GLN A 130 -2.59 6.79 10.90
CA GLN A 130 -1.68 7.71 11.57
C GLN A 130 -0.22 7.23 11.52
N ARG A 131 0.01 5.91 11.59
CA ARG A 131 1.36 5.31 11.48
C ARG A 131 2.01 5.61 10.13
N VAL A 132 1.23 5.59 9.05
CA VAL A 132 1.70 5.89 7.69
C VAL A 132 1.63 7.37 7.32
N GLY A 133 1.20 8.24 8.24
CA GLY A 133 1.19 9.69 8.06
C GLY A 133 -0.14 10.31 7.66
N ILE A 134 -1.22 9.53 7.57
CA ILE A 134 -2.56 10.02 7.20
C ILE A 134 -3.32 10.41 8.47
N LYS A 135 -3.67 11.69 8.60
CA LYS A 135 -4.40 12.25 9.75
C LYS A 135 -5.91 12.10 9.61
N ASP A 136 -6.45 12.42 8.42
CA ASP A 136 -7.90 12.44 8.15
C ASP A 136 -8.32 11.18 7.36
N TYR A 137 -8.57 10.10 8.10
CA TYR A 137 -9.03 8.83 7.55
C TYR A 137 -10.57 8.76 7.55
N PRO A 138 -11.21 8.62 6.37
CA PRO A 138 -12.66 8.49 6.24
C PRO A 138 -13.17 7.09 6.56
#